data_AF-A0A3D2HTM8-F1
#
_entry.id   AF-A0A3D2HTM8-F1
#
_cell.length_a   1.000
_cell.length_b   1.000
_cell.length_c   1.000
_cell.angle_alpha   90.00
_cell.angle_beta   90.00
_cell.angle_gamma   90.00
#
_symmetry.space_group_name_H-M   'P 1'
#
loop_
_entity.id
_entity.type
_entity.pdbx_description
1 polymer ?
#
loop_
_entity_poly.entity_id
_entity_poly.type
_entity_poly.pdbx_seq_one_letter_code
_entity_poly.pdbx_strand_id
1 'polypeptide(L)'
;MKKIALLLALCMVGTAVFCGCGSKGKEESSANESSVSQSAESSDAAQDDSAEVSVTGTWGVSEIIDADGNRMTFEEHCQAQGVTPEQVGAKYTFNDDGSAICTVAGVDVEGSYEFDGSTLTLTTNGTSTPYTYNAENDTLECTDANLGSTSVFVRQ
;
A
#
# COMPACT_ATOMS: atom_id res chain seq x y z
N MET A 1 -32.28 22.72 2.75
CA MET A 1 -31.88 23.51 1.56
C MET A 1 -30.54 24.18 1.84
N LYS A 2 -29.53 23.90 1.00
CA LYS A 2 -28.17 24.48 0.94
C LYS A 2 -27.28 24.13 2.15
N LYS A 3 -26.07 23.56 2.01
CA LYS A 3 -25.04 23.79 0.98
C LYS A 3 -24.25 22.50 0.73
N ILE A 4 -24.34 21.98 -0.48
CA ILE A 4 -23.35 21.05 -1.05
C ILE A 4 -22.14 21.91 -1.39
N ALA A 5 -20.98 21.60 -0.82
CA ALA A 5 -19.69 22.08 -1.29
C ALA A 5 -18.76 20.88 -1.37
N LEU A 6 -19.06 20.01 -2.34
CA LEU A 6 -18.14 18.99 -2.84
C LEU A 6 -17.00 19.72 -3.54
N LEU A 7 -15.91 19.99 -2.82
CA LEU A 7 -14.68 20.52 -3.39
C LEU A 7 -13.76 19.33 -3.69
N LEU A 8 -13.95 18.76 -4.89
CA LEU A 8 -12.98 17.88 -5.55
C LEU A 8 -11.73 18.71 -5.87
N ALA A 9 -10.79 18.78 -4.93
CA ALA A 9 -9.46 19.32 -5.15
C ALA A 9 -8.52 18.15 -5.51
N LEU A 10 -8.61 17.70 -6.75
CA LEU A 10 -7.61 16.85 -7.38
C LEU A 10 -6.36 17.72 -7.62
N CYS A 11 -5.56 17.94 -6.59
CA CYS A 11 -4.33 18.72 -6.70
C CYS A 11 -3.28 17.92 -7.46
N MET A 12 -3.06 18.31 -8.72
CA MET A 12 -1.96 17.87 -9.56
C MET A 12 -0.62 18.07 -8.84
N VAL A 13 0.12 16.99 -8.59
CA VAL A 13 1.53 17.08 -8.22
C VAL A 13 2.35 16.85 -9.48
N GLY A 14 2.81 17.97 -10.06
CA GLY A 14 3.81 17.95 -11.12
C GLY A 14 5.16 17.51 -10.55
N THR A 15 5.73 16.44 -11.11
CA THR A 15 7.09 15.99 -10.83
C THR A 15 8.10 16.86 -11.56
N ALA A 16 8.92 17.60 -10.81
CA ALA A 16 10.16 18.18 -11.33
C ALA A 16 11.22 17.06 -11.39
N VAL A 17 11.54 16.60 -12.59
CA VAL A 17 12.63 15.64 -12.82
C VAL A 17 13.94 16.42 -12.89
N PHE A 18 14.77 16.34 -11.86
CA PHE A 18 16.14 16.84 -11.91
C PHE A 18 17.04 15.71 -12.44
N CYS A 19 17.34 15.74 -13.74
CA CYS A 19 18.35 14.88 -14.35
C CYS A 19 19.75 15.24 -13.81
N GLY A 20 20.31 14.38 -12.96
CA GLY A 20 21.75 14.35 -12.64
C GLY A 20 22.42 13.21 -13.39
N CYS A 21 23.16 13.54 -14.46
CA CYS A 21 23.95 12.61 -15.26
C CYS A 21 25.45 12.89 -15.08
N GLY A 22 26.24 11.82 -14.95
CA GLY A 22 27.70 11.79 -15.20
C GLY A 22 28.55 11.61 -13.93
N SER A 23 29.65 10.83 -13.90
CA SER A 23 30.40 10.02 -14.87
C SER A 23 31.36 9.11 -14.04
N LYS A 24 31.52 7.81 -14.33
CA LYS A 24 32.61 7.15 -15.11
C LYS A 24 34.03 7.09 -14.48
N GLY A 25 34.56 5.87 -14.34
CA GLY A 25 36.01 5.52 -14.41
C GLY A 25 36.62 4.99 -13.11
N LYS A 26 37.02 3.69 -13.03
CA LYS A 26 38.39 3.12 -13.22
C LYS A 26 39.31 3.39 -12.00
N GLU A 27 40.12 2.51 -11.40
CA GLU A 27 40.75 1.23 -11.79
C GLU A 27 41.62 0.72 -10.58
N GLU A 28 41.63 -0.62 -10.31
CA GLU A 28 42.75 -1.55 -9.93
C GLU A 28 43.66 -1.29 -8.68
N SER A 29 44.40 -2.21 -8.03
CA SER A 29 44.90 -3.59 -8.26
C SER A 29 45.62 -4.13 -7.00
N SER A 30 45.73 -5.46 -6.84
CA SER A 30 46.88 -6.28 -6.29
C SER A 30 46.40 -7.53 -5.52
N ALA A 31 46.48 -8.74 -6.10
CA ALA A 31 47.62 -9.70 -6.10
C ALA A 31 47.50 -10.73 -4.94
N ASN A 32 47.16 -11.99 -5.25
CA ASN A 32 48.03 -13.20 -5.24
C ASN A 32 48.16 -13.80 -3.80
N GLU A 33 48.13 -15.10 -3.45
CA GLU A 33 48.26 -16.42 -4.08
C GLU A 33 47.86 -17.53 -3.07
N SER A 34 47.62 -18.75 -3.58
CA SER A 34 47.92 -20.06 -2.98
C SER A 34 46.92 -20.80 -2.06
N SER A 35 46.43 -21.92 -2.61
CA SER A 35 46.64 -23.31 -2.12
C SER A 35 45.56 -24.04 -1.29
N VAL A 36 45.13 -25.16 -1.90
CA VAL A 36 44.87 -26.51 -1.33
C VAL A 36 43.49 -26.81 -0.70
N SER A 37 42.76 -27.64 -1.46
CA SER A 37 41.97 -28.83 -1.11
C SER A 37 41.19 -28.88 0.21
N GLN A 38 39.87 -29.06 0.13
CA GLN A 38 39.19 -30.34 0.42
C GLN A 38 37.65 -30.18 0.37
N SER A 39 37.06 -31.21 -0.22
CA SER A 39 35.72 -31.78 -0.05
C SER A 39 34.75 -31.11 0.94
N ALA A 40 33.56 -30.77 0.45
CA ALA A 40 32.30 -31.21 1.04
C ALA A 40 31.16 -30.94 0.04
N GLU A 41 30.47 -32.01 -0.34
CA GLU A 41 29.08 -31.94 -0.78
C GLU A 41 28.29 -31.14 0.24
N SER A 42 27.67 -30.05 -0.20
CA SER A 42 26.53 -29.47 0.48
C SER A 42 25.63 -28.95 -0.62
N SER A 43 24.70 -29.82 -1.01
CA SER A 43 23.43 -29.36 -1.59
C SER A 43 22.71 -28.59 -0.49
N ASP A 44 23.14 -27.35 -0.27
CA ASP A 44 22.37 -26.38 0.49
C ASP A 44 21.34 -25.84 -0.50
N ALA A 45 20.28 -26.60 -0.69
CA ALA A 45 19.04 -26.00 -1.13
C ALA A 45 18.66 -25.04 0.00
N ALA A 46 19.07 -23.78 -0.16
CA ALA A 46 18.57 -22.68 0.64
C ALA A 46 17.05 -22.70 0.47
N GLN A 47 16.39 -23.34 1.42
CA GLN A 47 14.95 -23.32 1.54
C GLN A 47 14.65 -21.90 2.00
N ASP A 48 14.39 -21.03 1.01
CA ASP A 48 13.89 -19.69 1.21
C ASP A 48 12.49 -19.82 1.82
N ASP A 49 12.46 -19.99 3.14
CA ASP A 49 11.26 -20.01 3.98
C ASP A 49 10.76 -18.57 4.24
N SER A 50 10.98 -17.68 3.27
CA SER A 50 10.30 -16.39 3.22
C SER A 50 8.87 -16.69 2.79
N ALA A 51 7.98 -16.92 3.76
CA ALA A 51 6.55 -16.92 3.48
C ALA A 51 6.23 -15.61 2.74
N GLU A 52 5.88 -15.74 1.46
CA GLU A 52 5.65 -14.60 0.60
C GLU A 52 4.42 -13.85 1.13
N VAL A 53 4.63 -12.67 1.68
CA VAL A 53 3.56 -11.83 2.20
C VAL A 53 2.68 -11.43 1.02
N SER A 54 1.40 -11.83 1.04
CA SER A 54 0.46 -11.50 -0.02
C SER A 54 -0.70 -10.63 0.48
N VAL A 55 -0.97 -9.58 -0.29
CA VAL A 55 -2.09 -8.64 -0.12
C VAL A 55 -3.30 -9.00 -0.99
N THR A 56 -3.23 -10.10 -1.76
CA THR A 56 -4.33 -10.53 -2.63
C THR A 56 -5.55 -10.93 -1.81
N GLY A 57 -6.74 -10.61 -2.33
CA GLY A 57 -8.01 -10.84 -1.64
C GLY A 57 -8.85 -9.57 -1.51
N THR A 58 -9.91 -9.67 -0.69
CA THR A 58 -10.86 -8.56 -0.47
C THR A 58 -10.61 -7.91 0.88
N TRP A 59 -10.62 -6.58 0.90
CA TRP A 59 -10.33 -5.73 2.04
C TRP A 59 -11.48 -4.74 2.25
N GLY A 60 -11.88 -4.53 3.49
CA GLY A 60 -12.93 -3.58 3.85
C GLY A 60 -12.53 -2.73 5.04
N VAL A 61 -12.99 -1.48 5.08
CA VAL A 61 -12.74 -0.57 6.21
C VAL A 61 -13.40 -1.13 7.47
N SER A 62 -12.61 -1.32 8.52
CA SER A 62 -13.09 -1.81 9.83
C SER A 62 -13.03 -0.72 10.90
N GLU A 63 -12.01 0.12 10.86
CA GLU A 63 -11.73 1.08 11.92
C GLU A 63 -11.22 2.40 11.33
N ILE A 64 -11.51 3.49 12.03
CA ILE A 64 -10.93 4.81 11.80
C ILE A 64 -10.15 5.21 13.04
N ILE A 65 -8.91 5.65 12.82
CA ILE A 65 -8.08 6.30 13.82
C ILE A 65 -8.13 7.80 13.52
N ASP A 66 -8.63 8.62 14.46
CA ASP A 66 -8.68 10.07 14.26
C ASP A 66 -7.28 10.72 14.36
N ALA A 67 -7.20 12.02 14.10
CA ALA A 67 -5.95 12.77 14.12
C ALA A 67 -5.28 12.83 15.52
N ASP A 68 -6.05 12.60 16.58
CA ASP A 68 -5.56 12.56 17.96
C ASP A 68 -5.12 11.12 18.36
N GLY A 69 -5.28 10.14 17.47
CA GLY A 69 -4.94 8.74 17.70
C GLY A 69 -6.05 7.93 18.38
N ASN A 70 -7.26 8.47 18.53
CA ASN A 70 -8.39 7.73 19.08
C ASN A 70 -8.94 6.77 18.02
N ARG A 71 -9.22 5.55 18.46
CA ARG A 71 -9.71 4.46 17.61
C ARG A 71 -11.23 4.35 17.77
N MET A 72 -11.95 4.24 16.66
CA MET A 72 -13.38 3.96 16.64
C MET A 72 -13.72 3.03 15.48
N THR A 73 -14.76 2.22 15.65
CA THR A 73 -15.22 1.36 14.55
C THR A 73 -15.74 2.21 13.39
N PHE A 74 -15.67 1.67 12.17
CA PHE A 74 -16.21 2.35 10.99
C PHE A 74 -17.70 2.66 11.13
N GLU A 75 -18.46 1.79 11.81
CA GLU A 75 -19.89 1.99 12.07
C GLU A 75 -20.15 3.19 13.01
N GLU A 76 -19.41 3.30 14.11
CA GLU A 76 -19.49 4.45 15.03
C GLU A 76 -19.13 5.76 14.31
N HIS A 77 -18.09 5.72 13.48
CA HIS A 77 -17.68 6.87 12.68
C HIS A 77 -18.78 7.32 11.71
N CYS A 78 -19.41 6.38 11.01
CA CYS A 78 -20.53 6.65 10.11
C CYS A 78 -21.73 7.22 10.88
N GLN A 79 -22.08 6.62 12.02
CA GLN A 79 -23.18 7.08 12.87
C GLN A 79 -22.97 8.52 13.36
N ALA A 80 -21.76 8.87 13.78
CA ALA A 80 -21.41 10.22 14.20
C ALA A 80 -21.58 11.27 13.09
N GLN A 81 -21.42 10.86 11.83
CA GLN A 81 -21.61 11.72 10.65
C GLN A 81 -23.04 11.66 10.09
N GLY A 82 -23.91 10.82 10.63
CA GLY A 82 -25.28 10.65 10.16
C GLY A 82 -25.38 9.93 8.81
N VAL A 83 -24.41 9.07 8.48
CA VAL A 83 -24.39 8.22 7.28
C VAL A 83 -24.36 6.74 7.67
N THR A 84 -24.66 5.85 6.72
CA THR A 84 -24.48 4.40 6.92
C THR A 84 -23.17 3.91 6.28
N PRO A 85 -22.57 2.81 6.79
CA PRO A 85 -21.37 2.21 6.18
C PRO A 85 -21.52 1.90 4.69
N GLU A 86 -22.72 1.55 4.21
CA GLU A 86 -22.97 1.28 2.80
C GLU A 86 -22.85 2.54 1.91
N GLN A 87 -23.13 3.72 2.46
CA GLN A 87 -23.10 4.98 1.71
C GLN A 87 -21.69 5.53 1.52
N VAL A 88 -20.75 5.17 2.38
CA VAL A 88 -19.41 5.77 2.43
C VAL A 88 -18.28 4.74 2.53
N GLY A 89 -18.61 3.46 2.70
CA GLY A 89 -17.66 2.37 2.83
C GLY A 89 -16.86 2.14 1.56
N ALA A 90 -15.62 1.68 1.78
CA ALA A 90 -14.72 1.25 0.74
C ALA A 90 -14.46 -0.27 0.90
N LYS A 91 -14.54 -0.98 -0.22
CA LYS A 91 -14.18 -2.39 -0.34
C LYS A 91 -13.27 -2.56 -1.54
N TYR A 92 -12.08 -3.12 -1.33
CA TYR A 92 -11.07 -3.30 -2.37
C TYR A 92 -10.80 -4.78 -2.60
N THR A 93 -10.67 -5.17 -3.86
CA THR A 93 -10.26 -6.53 -4.24
C THR A 93 -8.98 -6.43 -5.05
N PHE A 94 -7.92 -7.08 -4.57
CA PHE A 94 -6.61 -7.16 -5.21
C PHE A 94 -6.41 -8.57 -5.78
N ASN A 95 -6.19 -8.68 -7.08
CA ASN A 95 -6.03 -9.95 -7.79
C ASN A 95 -4.56 -10.28 -8.02
N ASP A 96 -4.22 -11.56 -8.14
CA ASP A 96 -2.83 -12.02 -8.33
C ASP A 96 -2.15 -11.49 -9.60
N ASP A 97 -2.91 -10.94 -10.56
CA ASP A 97 -2.38 -10.34 -11.79
C ASP A 97 -2.01 -8.84 -11.65
N GLY A 98 -2.11 -8.29 -10.44
CA GLY A 98 -1.85 -6.87 -10.16
C GLY A 98 -3.03 -5.94 -10.46
N SER A 99 -4.19 -6.46 -10.88
CA SER A 99 -5.41 -5.68 -11.03
C SER A 99 -6.11 -5.46 -9.69
N ALA A 100 -6.86 -4.36 -9.61
CA ALA A 100 -7.65 -4.01 -8.44
C ALA A 100 -9.07 -3.57 -8.83
N ILE A 101 -10.06 -3.92 -8.00
CA ILE A 101 -11.41 -3.36 -8.06
C ILE A 101 -11.68 -2.62 -6.76
N CYS A 102 -12.05 -1.35 -6.86
CA CYS A 102 -12.38 -0.52 -5.72
C CYS A 102 -13.86 -0.17 -5.73
N THR A 103 -14.62 -0.71 -4.79
CA THR A 103 -16.02 -0.33 -4.57
C THR A 103 -16.09 0.78 -3.54
N VAL A 104 -16.58 1.97 -3.93
CA VAL A 104 -16.84 3.08 -3.01
C VAL A 104 -18.29 3.51 -3.20
N ALA A 105 -19.06 3.57 -2.11
CA ALA A 105 -20.49 3.92 -2.15
C ALA A 105 -21.30 3.09 -3.17
N GLY A 106 -20.94 1.81 -3.34
CA GLY A 106 -21.58 0.89 -4.29
C GLY A 106 -21.20 1.05 -5.76
N VAL A 107 -20.22 1.90 -6.07
CA VAL A 107 -19.68 2.08 -7.43
C VAL A 107 -18.33 1.39 -7.54
N ASP A 108 -18.20 0.50 -8.52
CA ASP A 108 -16.95 -0.17 -8.82
C ASP A 108 -16.06 0.69 -9.73
N VAL A 109 -14.80 0.79 -9.35
CA VAL A 109 -13.74 1.49 -10.08
C VAL A 109 -12.61 0.51 -10.33
N GLU A 110 -12.27 0.30 -11.60
CA GLU A 110 -11.13 -0.51 -11.99
C GLU A 110 -9.81 0.24 -11.73
N GLY A 111 -8.80 -0.50 -11.32
CA GLY A 111 -7.46 0.00 -11.06
C GLY A 111 -6.41 -1.09 -11.13
N SER A 112 -5.20 -0.74 -10.70
CA SER A 112 -4.08 -1.64 -10.55
C SER A 112 -3.39 -1.37 -9.23
N TYR A 113 -2.60 -2.32 -8.75
CA TYR A 113 -1.79 -2.13 -7.56
C TYR A 113 -0.39 -2.73 -7.73
N GLU A 114 0.56 -2.19 -6.98
CA GLU A 114 1.87 -2.79 -6.77
C GLU A 114 2.11 -2.96 -5.27
N PHE A 115 2.81 -4.03 -4.89
CA PHE A 115 3.13 -4.33 -3.50
C PHE A 115 4.61 -4.70 -3.36
N ASP A 116 5.32 -4.02 -2.48
CA ASP A 116 6.76 -4.22 -2.26
C ASP A 116 7.10 -5.06 -1.01
N GLY A 117 6.08 -5.65 -0.36
CA GLY A 117 6.22 -6.37 0.90
C GLY A 117 5.85 -5.55 2.14
N SER A 118 5.79 -4.23 2.03
CA SER A 118 5.46 -3.30 3.13
C SER A 118 4.46 -2.22 2.75
N THR A 119 4.44 -1.82 1.48
CA THR A 119 3.62 -0.74 0.96
C THR A 119 2.85 -1.24 -0.24
N LEU A 120 1.53 -1.10 -0.20
CA LEU A 120 0.64 -1.31 -1.34
C LEU A 120 0.36 0.05 -1.99
N THR A 121 0.67 0.21 -3.27
CA THR A 121 0.31 1.43 -4.02
C THR A 121 -0.85 1.12 -4.94
N LEU A 122 -2.04 1.60 -4.59
CA LEU A 122 -3.25 1.46 -5.40
C LEU A 122 -3.34 2.62 -6.40
N THR A 123 -3.52 2.32 -7.67
CA THR A 123 -3.75 3.31 -8.73
C THR A 123 -5.16 3.19 -9.30
N THR A 124 -5.97 4.24 -9.15
CA THR A 124 -7.31 4.35 -9.75
C THR A 124 -7.46 5.72 -10.41
N ASN A 125 -8.10 5.77 -11.58
CA ASN A 125 -8.31 7.02 -12.33
C ASN A 125 -7.04 7.89 -12.51
N GLY A 126 -5.86 7.26 -12.62
CA GLY A 126 -4.57 7.94 -12.75
C GLY A 126 -4.00 8.57 -11.47
N THR A 127 -4.60 8.30 -10.31
CA THR A 127 -4.10 8.70 -8.99
C THR A 127 -3.59 7.50 -8.24
N SER A 128 -2.37 7.59 -7.70
CA SER A 128 -1.73 6.54 -6.91
C SER A 128 -1.77 6.91 -5.42
N THR A 129 -2.31 6.00 -4.61
CA THR A 129 -2.47 6.17 -3.16
C THR A 129 -1.69 5.06 -2.45
N PRO A 130 -0.72 5.39 -1.58
CA PRO A 130 0.01 4.41 -0.80
C PRO A 130 -0.80 3.95 0.42
N TYR A 131 -0.72 2.66 0.72
CA TYR A 131 -1.24 1.98 1.89
C TYR A 131 -0.09 1.27 2.60
N THR A 132 0.03 1.46 3.90
CA THR A 132 0.99 0.72 4.71
C THR A 132 0.40 -0.63 5.06
N TYR A 133 1.13 -1.71 4.77
CA TYR A 133 0.76 -3.06 5.20
C TYR A 133 1.39 -3.40 6.55
N ASN A 134 0.54 -3.78 7.50
CA ASN A 134 0.94 -4.20 8.83
C ASN A 134 0.89 -5.74 8.92
N ALA A 135 2.06 -6.37 8.79
CA ALA A 135 2.17 -7.83 8.78
C ALA A 135 1.78 -8.49 10.12
N GLU A 136 1.90 -7.79 11.24
CA GLU A 136 1.54 -8.34 12.57
C GLU A 136 0.03 -8.47 12.73
N ASN A 137 -0.74 -7.58 12.10
CA ASN A 137 -2.18 -7.49 12.26
C ASN A 137 -2.97 -7.91 11.00
N ASP A 138 -2.29 -8.19 9.88
CA ASP A 138 -2.89 -8.37 8.54
C ASP A 138 -3.85 -7.23 8.19
N THR A 139 -3.35 -5.98 8.28
CA THR A 139 -4.11 -4.77 7.97
C THR A 139 -3.44 -3.91 6.91
N LEU A 140 -4.26 -3.19 6.14
CA LEU A 140 -3.82 -2.08 5.29
C LEU A 140 -4.25 -0.76 5.91
N GLU A 141 -3.37 0.21 5.96
CA GLU A 141 -3.61 1.51 6.58
C GLU A 141 -3.38 2.65 5.59
N CYS A 142 -4.31 3.59 5.54
CA CYS A 142 -4.18 4.79 4.70
C CYS A 142 -4.57 6.03 5.50
N THR A 143 -3.64 6.97 5.63
CA THR A 143 -3.85 8.25 6.30
C THR A 143 -4.27 9.32 5.30
N ASP A 144 -5.43 9.94 5.55
CA ASP A 144 -5.81 11.15 4.83
C ASP A 144 -4.95 12.32 5.33
N ALA A 145 -4.08 12.84 4.46
CA ALA A 145 -3.16 13.91 4.82
C ALA A 145 -3.84 15.25 5.18
N ASN A 146 -5.10 15.46 4.77
CA ASN A 146 -5.85 16.67 5.07
C ASN A 146 -6.59 16.56 6.41
N LEU A 147 -7.15 15.39 6.70
CA LEU A 147 -7.93 15.13 7.91
C LEU A 147 -7.07 14.63 9.08
N GLY A 148 -5.89 14.07 8.79
CA GLY A 148 -5.03 13.41 9.76
C GLY A 148 -5.55 12.06 10.25
N SER A 149 -6.71 11.61 9.76
CA SER A 149 -7.32 10.34 10.14
C SER A 149 -6.79 9.18 9.29
N THR A 150 -6.58 8.03 9.92
CA THR A 150 -6.17 6.79 9.25
C THR A 150 -7.36 5.83 9.14
N SER A 151 -7.60 5.34 7.93
CA SER A 151 -8.52 4.22 7.69
C SER A 151 -7.77 2.90 7.77
N VAL A 152 -8.28 1.97 8.57
CA VAL A 152 -7.73 0.62 8.73
C VAL A 152 -8.64 -0.38 8.01
N PHE A 153 -8.04 -1.09 7.06
CA PHE A 153 -8.70 -2.12 6.27
C PHE A 153 -8.28 -3.49 6.77
N VAL A 154 -9.26 -4.39 6.86
CA VAL A 154 -9.07 -5.80 7.22
C VAL A 154 -9.53 -6.69 6.08
N ARG A 155 -8.91 -7.86 5.97
CA ARG A 155 -9.31 -8.89 5.01
C ARG A 155 -10.74 -9.38 5.33
N GLN A 156 -11.56 -9.58 4.30
CA GLN A 156 -12.98 -9.97 4.38
C GLN A 156 -13.20 -11.41 3.90
#